data_AF-A0A1S1BLF5-F1
#
_entry.id   AF-A0A1S1BLF5-F1
#
_cell.length_a   1.000
_cell.length_b   1.000
_cell.length_c   1.000
_cell.angle_alpha   90.00
_cell.angle_beta   90.00
_cell.angle_gamma   90.00
#
_symmetry.space_group_name_H-M   'P 1'
#
loop_
_entity.id
_entity.type
_entity.pdbx_description
1 polymer ?
#
loop_
_entity_poly.entity_id
_entity_poly.type
_entity_poly.pdbx_seq_one_letter_code
_entity_poly.pdbx_strand_id
1 'polypeptide(L)'
;MKAQRFAAALAAASLALGLTACSGESDNTENTTTAAEQASASDAAPVAEMPTAEELNAVLQRAADPNLPIAERANTVQGGETTPELFDLMTQSQQESGANFQVVNPVLPGYTTNSVLATVNFTRPDAESQLAEDVEFVYEEGHWKISQSWACFLVSNTLPPEQVPDMCNTGAPAAPAAPAEAPAEAPAEQAPPAAPGL
;
A
#
# COMPACT_ATOMS: atom_id res chain seq x y z
N MET A 1 8.95 15.91 -52.79
CA MET A 1 10.09 15.82 -53.73
C MET A 1 11.38 16.01 -52.94
N LYS A 2 12.26 15.00 -52.97
CA LYS A 2 13.69 15.00 -52.59
C LYS A 2 14.03 15.25 -51.10
N ALA A 3 14.94 14.54 -50.44
CA ALA A 3 15.59 13.24 -50.62
C ALA A 3 16.41 13.02 -49.33
N GLN A 4 16.24 11.88 -48.67
CA GLN A 4 17.16 11.38 -47.62
C GLN A 4 18.57 11.29 -48.17
N ARG A 5 19.57 11.73 -47.39
CA ARG A 5 20.98 11.35 -47.60
C ARG A 5 21.79 11.31 -46.28
N PHE A 6 22.22 10.09 -45.96
CA PHE A 6 23.52 9.66 -45.42
C PHE A 6 23.91 10.06 -43.98
N ALA A 7 24.64 9.28 -43.19
CA ALA A 7 25.08 7.88 -43.20
C ALA A 7 25.86 7.63 -41.89
N ALA A 8 25.99 6.34 -41.51
CA ALA A 8 27.12 5.70 -40.81
C ALA A 8 27.63 6.34 -39.49
N ALA A 9 27.33 5.72 -38.34
CA ALA A 9 28.07 4.60 -37.73
C ALA A 9 29.41 4.99 -37.09
N LEU A 10 29.47 4.95 -35.76
CA LEU A 10 30.67 4.58 -35.00
C LEU A 10 30.24 3.83 -33.73
N ALA A 11 30.40 2.52 -33.77
CA ALA A 11 30.46 1.69 -32.58
C ALA A 11 31.78 1.97 -31.87
N ALA A 12 31.74 2.33 -30.59
CA ALA A 12 32.91 2.33 -29.72
C ALA A 12 32.60 1.38 -28.56
N ALA A 13 33.08 0.15 -28.71
CA ALA A 13 33.21 -0.78 -27.60
C ALA A 13 34.42 -0.34 -26.75
N SER A 14 34.16 0.19 -25.55
CA SER A 14 35.20 0.42 -24.56
C SER A 14 35.16 -0.69 -23.52
N LEU A 15 36.00 -1.71 -23.75
CA LEU A 15 36.49 -2.62 -22.71
C LEU A 15 37.53 -1.85 -21.88
N ALA A 16 37.22 -1.54 -20.63
CA ALA A 16 38.21 -1.09 -19.65
C ALA A 16 38.16 -2.04 -18.43
N LEU A 17 38.97 -3.09 -18.51
CA LEU A 17 39.41 -3.87 -17.36
C LEU A 17 40.45 -3.02 -16.62
N GLY A 18 40.04 -2.40 -15.51
CA GLY A 18 40.93 -1.61 -14.65
C GLY A 18 40.98 -2.20 -13.24
N LEU A 19 41.82 -3.21 -13.04
CA LEU A 19 42.30 -3.57 -11.70
C LEU A 19 43.41 -2.59 -11.30
N THR A 20 43.11 -1.64 -10.41
CA THR A 20 44.14 -0.89 -9.69
C THR A 20 44.33 -1.51 -8.31
N ALA A 21 45.39 -2.31 -8.21
CA ALA A 21 45.98 -2.75 -6.96
C ALA A 21 46.89 -1.64 -6.39
N CYS A 22 46.97 -1.59 -5.05
CA CYS A 22 48.01 -0.96 -4.22
C CYS A 22 48.12 0.58 -4.24
N SER A 23 48.46 1.30 -3.16
CA SER A 23 49.14 0.89 -1.91
C SER A 23 48.82 1.88 -0.79
N GLY A 24 48.56 1.37 0.41
CA GLY A 24 48.59 2.07 1.68
C GLY A 24 49.05 1.09 2.76
N GLU A 25 50.36 0.89 2.82
CA GLU A 25 51.08 -0.01 3.74
C GLU A 25 51.14 0.58 5.16
N SER A 26 50.71 -0.18 6.17
CA SER A 26 51.53 -0.56 7.35
C SER A 26 50.77 -1.50 8.30
N ASP A 27 51.16 -2.78 8.25
CA ASP A 27 51.42 -3.71 9.37
C ASP A 27 50.25 -4.27 10.23
N ASN A 28 49.93 -5.57 10.08
CA ASN A 28 50.33 -6.67 11.00
C ASN A 28 49.42 -7.93 10.86
N THR A 29 50.07 -9.09 10.65
CA THR A 29 49.65 -10.49 10.92
C THR A 29 48.62 -11.23 10.02
N GLU A 30 49.20 -12.19 9.27
CA GLU A 30 48.76 -13.57 8.99
C GLU A 30 47.27 -13.96 9.09
N ASN A 31 46.66 -14.34 7.97
CA ASN A 31 46.40 -15.76 7.64
C ASN A 31 45.65 -15.89 6.30
N THR A 32 46.18 -16.76 5.45
CA THR A 32 45.60 -17.25 4.21
C THR A 32 44.27 -17.98 4.46
N THR A 33 43.17 -17.52 3.85
CA THR A 33 42.29 -18.43 3.09
C THR A 33 41.43 -17.65 2.11
N THR A 34 41.57 -18.04 0.84
CA THR A 34 40.72 -17.66 -0.28
C THR A 34 39.38 -18.37 -0.14
N ALA A 35 38.30 -17.61 0.00
CA ALA A 35 36.96 -18.07 -0.31
C ALA A 35 36.39 -17.12 -1.38
N ALA A 36 36.50 -17.55 -2.63
CA ALA A 36 35.73 -16.96 -3.72
C ALA A 36 34.29 -17.43 -3.55
N GLU A 37 33.47 -16.60 -2.93
CA GLU A 37 32.02 -16.81 -2.89
C GLU A 37 31.48 -16.59 -4.31
N GLN A 38 31.24 -17.68 -5.03
CA GLN A 38 30.45 -17.64 -6.26
C GLN A 38 29.02 -17.28 -5.86
N ALA A 39 28.67 -16.00 -5.99
CA ALA A 39 27.29 -15.56 -5.98
C ALA A 39 26.56 -16.26 -7.14
N SER A 40 25.83 -17.31 -6.80
CA SER A 40 24.84 -17.91 -7.69
C SER A 40 23.76 -16.86 -7.88
N ALA A 41 23.78 -16.18 -9.02
CA ALA A 41 22.66 -15.37 -9.47
C ALA A 41 21.51 -16.33 -9.78
N SER A 42 20.74 -16.66 -8.75
CA SER A 42 19.41 -17.21 -8.92
C SER A 42 18.57 -16.07 -9.45
N ASP A 43 18.16 -16.18 -10.72
CA ASP A 43 17.11 -15.35 -11.32
C ASP A 43 15.77 -15.78 -10.68
N ALA A 44 15.61 -15.45 -9.41
CA ALA A 44 14.33 -15.37 -8.75
C ALA A 44 13.90 -13.92 -8.89
N ALA A 45 12.73 -13.69 -9.48
CA ALA A 45 12.07 -12.39 -9.40
C ALA A 45 12.13 -11.92 -7.94
N PRO A 46 12.57 -10.68 -7.66
CA PRO A 46 12.70 -10.21 -6.29
C PRO A 46 11.34 -10.36 -5.61
N VAL A 47 11.28 -11.23 -4.60
CA VAL A 47 10.26 -11.10 -3.56
C VAL A 47 10.36 -9.66 -3.07
N ALA A 48 9.26 -8.92 -3.12
CA ALA A 48 9.28 -7.54 -2.65
C ALA A 48 9.84 -7.55 -1.22
N GLU A 49 11.00 -6.92 -1.04
CA GLU A 49 11.58 -6.77 0.28
C GLU A 49 10.56 -6.03 1.17
N MET A 50 10.52 -6.37 2.46
CA MET A 50 9.59 -5.75 3.40
C MET A 50 9.79 -4.23 3.35
N PRO A 51 8.75 -3.45 3.02
CA PRO A 51 8.87 -2.01 2.91
C PRO A 51 9.01 -1.38 4.29
N THR A 52 9.68 -0.24 4.30
CA THR A 52 9.75 0.64 5.45
C THR A 52 8.47 1.48 5.56
N ALA A 53 8.18 1.97 6.78
CA ALA A 53 7.09 2.93 6.98
C ALA A 53 7.26 4.19 6.11
N GLU A 54 8.49 4.63 5.86
CA GLU A 54 8.78 5.81 5.01
C GLU A 54 8.40 5.56 3.55
N GLU A 55 8.71 4.39 3.00
CA GLU A 55 8.32 4.03 1.63
C GLU A 55 6.80 3.96 1.46
N LEU A 56 6.10 3.37 2.43
CA LEU A 56 4.63 3.36 2.44
C LEU A 56 4.05 4.77 2.61
N ASN A 57 4.70 5.62 3.41
CA ASN A 57 4.28 7.00 3.56
C ASN A 57 4.44 7.80 2.25
N ALA A 58 5.48 7.50 1.48
CA ALA A 58 5.65 8.08 0.15
C ALA A 58 4.54 7.64 -0.83
N VAL A 59 3.92 6.47 -0.65
CA VAL A 59 2.71 6.07 -1.40
C VAL A 59 1.55 7.00 -1.07
N LEU A 60 1.28 7.22 0.22
CA LEU A 60 0.20 8.12 0.67
C LEU A 60 0.41 9.57 0.19
N GLN A 61 1.66 10.05 0.27
CA GLN A 61 2.02 11.40 -0.19
C GLN A 61 1.80 11.56 -1.69
N ARG A 62 2.27 10.59 -2.51
CA ARG A 62 2.06 10.62 -3.96
C ARG A 62 0.58 10.59 -4.32
N ALA A 63 -0.23 9.80 -3.62
CA ALA A 63 -1.68 9.73 -3.86
C ALA A 63 -2.36 11.11 -3.75
N ALA A 64 -1.94 11.89 -2.74
CA ALA A 64 -2.51 13.19 -2.41
C ALA A 64 -1.75 14.39 -3.01
N ASP A 65 -0.70 14.19 -3.81
CA ASP A 65 0.10 15.29 -4.36
C ASP A 65 -0.62 15.92 -5.57
N PRO A 66 -1.07 17.19 -5.48
CA PRO A 66 -1.74 17.87 -6.60
C PRO A 66 -0.81 18.16 -7.78
N ASN A 67 0.51 18.05 -7.61
CA ASN A 67 1.50 18.36 -8.65
C ASN A 67 1.84 17.14 -9.51
N LEU A 68 1.44 15.94 -9.10
CA LEU A 68 1.69 14.72 -9.88
C LEU A 68 0.59 14.49 -10.92
N PRO A 69 0.94 13.94 -12.10
CA PRO A 69 -0.04 13.50 -13.08
C PRO A 69 -1.04 12.53 -12.46
N ILE A 70 -2.31 12.62 -12.88
CA ILE A 70 -3.37 11.77 -12.34
C ILE A 70 -3.10 10.28 -12.51
N ALA A 71 -2.40 9.88 -13.57
CA ALA A 71 -1.99 8.50 -13.79
C ALA A 71 -0.96 8.02 -12.76
N GLU A 72 -0.03 8.87 -12.33
CA GLU A 72 0.95 8.51 -11.29
C GLU A 72 0.30 8.39 -9.91
N ARG A 73 -0.71 9.21 -9.64
CA ARG A 73 -1.52 9.16 -8.44
C ARG A 73 -2.44 7.94 -8.44
N ALA A 74 -3.08 7.64 -9.56
CA ALA A 74 -3.87 6.42 -9.75
C ALA A 74 -3.04 5.16 -9.50
N ASN A 75 -1.76 5.16 -9.89
CA ASN A 75 -0.83 4.04 -9.64
C ASN A 75 -0.49 3.83 -8.14
N THR A 76 -0.95 4.67 -7.22
CA THR A 76 -0.77 4.44 -5.77
C THR A 76 -1.93 3.67 -5.13
N VAL A 77 -2.97 3.33 -5.88
CA VAL A 77 -4.14 2.57 -5.40
C VAL A 77 -4.45 1.45 -6.38
N GLN A 78 -4.70 0.23 -5.92
CA GLN A 78 -5.14 -0.84 -6.81
C GLN A 78 -6.49 -0.49 -7.45
N GLY A 79 -6.54 -0.53 -8.78
CA GLY A 79 -7.72 -0.13 -9.56
C GLY A 79 -7.98 1.37 -9.60
N GLY A 80 -7.06 2.21 -9.09
CA GLY A 80 -7.21 3.67 -9.04
C GLY A 80 -7.40 4.33 -10.40
N GLU A 81 -6.97 3.69 -11.49
CA GLU A 81 -7.16 4.14 -12.86
C GLU A 81 -8.63 4.17 -13.31
N THR A 82 -9.50 3.45 -12.59
CA THR A 82 -10.93 3.40 -12.90
C THR A 82 -11.70 4.61 -12.37
N THR A 83 -11.10 5.43 -11.49
CA THR A 83 -11.72 6.65 -10.95
C THR A 83 -10.67 7.74 -10.66
N PRO A 84 -10.09 8.32 -11.72
CA PRO A 84 -9.06 9.35 -11.58
C PRO A 84 -9.57 10.62 -10.89
N GLU A 85 -10.82 11.03 -11.12
CA GLU A 85 -11.39 12.26 -10.57
C GLU A 85 -11.46 12.28 -9.03
N LEU A 86 -11.55 11.11 -8.40
CA LEU A 86 -11.61 10.99 -6.95
C LEU A 86 -10.32 11.49 -6.29
N PHE A 87 -9.17 11.30 -6.93
CA PHE A 87 -7.90 11.76 -6.37
C PHE A 87 -7.89 13.28 -6.21
N ASP A 88 -8.42 14.03 -7.19
CA ASP A 88 -8.53 15.49 -7.13
C ASP A 88 -9.44 15.93 -5.99
N LEU A 89 -10.61 15.30 -5.85
CA LEU A 89 -11.54 15.56 -4.75
C LEU A 89 -10.88 15.31 -3.38
N MET A 90 -10.19 14.19 -3.22
CA MET A 90 -9.52 13.82 -1.97
C MET A 90 -8.36 14.76 -1.64
N THR A 91 -7.62 15.19 -2.67
CA THR A 91 -6.51 16.13 -2.51
C THR A 91 -7.00 17.51 -2.11
N GLN A 92 -8.08 17.99 -2.74
CA GLN A 92 -8.75 19.21 -2.33
C GLN A 92 -9.25 19.11 -0.89
N SER A 93 -9.94 18.02 -0.54
CA SER A 93 -10.44 17.78 0.82
C SER A 93 -9.32 17.78 1.87
N GLN A 94 -8.17 17.18 1.55
CA GLN A 94 -7.00 17.19 2.42
C GLN A 94 -6.46 18.61 2.63
N GLN A 95 -6.35 19.42 1.57
CA GLN A 95 -5.88 20.80 1.65
C GLN A 95 -6.83 21.71 2.45
N GLU A 96 -8.14 21.56 2.23
CA GLU A 96 -9.17 22.35 2.92
C GLU A 96 -9.26 21.99 4.42
N SER A 97 -9.10 20.71 4.76
CA SER A 97 -9.17 20.24 6.15
C SER A 97 -7.85 20.34 6.92
N GLY A 98 -6.73 20.58 6.23
CA GLY A 98 -5.39 20.52 6.81
C GLY A 98 -5.01 19.13 7.33
N ALA A 99 -5.67 18.09 6.81
CA ALA A 99 -5.44 16.71 7.24
C ALA A 99 -4.07 16.18 6.80
N ASN A 100 -3.47 15.35 7.65
CA ASN A 100 -2.23 14.67 7.33
C ASN A 100 -2.31 13.20 7.70
N PHE A 101 -1.74 12.35 6.83
CA PHE A 101 -1.65 10.91 7.00
C PHE A 101 -0.17 10.53 7.12
N GLN A 102 0.17 9.77 8.15
CA GLN A 102 1.52 9.29 8.39
C GLN A 102 1.51 7.79 8.70
N VAL A 103 2.21 6.99 7.90
CA VAL A 103 2.48 5.60 8.26
C VAL A 103 3.42 5.56 9.47
N VAL A 104 3.05 4.79 10.49
CA VAL A 104 3.84 4.57 11.70
C VAL A 104 4.25 3.10 11.80
N ASN A 105 5.39 2.86 12.45
CA ASN A 105 5.86 1.51 12.71
C ASN A 105 5.01 0.81 13.78
N PRO A 106 4.93 -0.54 13.75
CA PRO A 106 5.60 -1.46 12.82
C PRO A 106 4.83 -1.68 11.50
N VAL A 107 5.57 -2.05 10.44
CA VAL A 107 5.01 -2.66 9.24
C VAL A 107 5.02 -4.18 9.43
N LEU A 108 3.88 -4.83 9.17
CA LEU A 108 3.67 -6.25 9.37
C LEU A 108 3.41 -6.97 8.03
N PRO A 109 3.72 -8.28 7.93
CA PRO A 109 3.26 -9.07 6.79
C PRO A 109 1.74 -9.01 6.62
N GLY A 110 1.26 -8.90 5.39
CA GLY A 110 -0.16 -8.82 5.07
C GLY A 110 -0.82 -10.16 4.82
N TYR A 111 -2.03 -10.12 4.27
CA TYR A 111 -2.85 -11.31 4.01
C TYR A 111 -2.30 -12.17 2.87
N THR A 112 -1.47 -11.60 2.00
CA THR A 112 -0.85 -12.29 0.86
C THR A 112 0.67 -12.13 0.88
N THR A 113 1.38 -12.93 0.09
CA THR A 113 2.84 -12.89 -0.02
C THR A 113 3.38 -11.54 -0.52
N ASN A 114 2.56 -10.77 -1.25
CA ASN A 114 2.92 -9.47 -1.79
C ASN A 114 2.16 -8.32 -1.11
N SER A 115 1.61 -8.53 0.09
CA SER A 115 0.96 -7.45 0.83
C SER A 115 1.55 -7.28 2.24
N VAL A 116 1.40 -6.07 2.77
CA VAL A 116 1.81 -5.67 4.12
C VAL A 116 0.71 -4.88 4.78
N LEU A 117 0.68 -4.92 6.11
CA LEU A 117 -0.22 -4.13 6.93
C LEU A 117 0.59 -3.08 7.67
N ALA A 118 0.06 -1.87 7.74
CA ALA A 118 0.66 -0.80 8.52
C ALA A 118 -0.41 -0.02 9.28
N THR A 119 0.02 0.69 10.32
CA THR A 119 -0.82 1.66 11.01
C THR A 119 -0.60 3.03 10.38
N VAL A 120 -1.68 3.75 10.09
CA VAL A 120 -1.64 5.12 9.59
C VAL A 120 -2.22 6.06 10.64
N ASN A 121 -1.41 7.03 11.05
CA ASN A 121 -1.83 8.12 11.91
C ASN A 121 -2.47 9.24 11.09
N PHE A 122 -3.70 9.59 11.43
CA PHE A 122 -4.46 10.69 10.87
C PHE A 122 -4.48 11.86 11.85
N THR A 123 -3.99 13.02 11.41
CA THR A 123 -3.94 14.24 12.21
C THR A 123 -4.67 15.38 11.50
N ARG A 124 -5.32 16.25 12.28
CA ARG A 124 -5.92 17.50 11.80
C ARG A 124 -5.73 18.61 12.85
N PRO A 125 -5.64 19.89 12.45
CA PRO A 125 -5.42 21.00 13.37
C PRO A 125 -6.41 21.07 14.53
N ASP A 126 -7.68 20.72 14.28
CA ASP A 126 -8.79 20.87 15.23
C ASP A 126 -9.37 19.52 15.70
N ALA A 127 -8.61 18.42 15.60
CA ALA A 127 -9.07 17.10 16.04
C ALA A 127 -7.96 16.27 16.68
N GLU A 128 -8.35 15.39 17.60
CA GLU A 128 -7.46 14.38 18.15
C GLU A 128 -6.94 13.44 17.06
N SER A 129 -5.70 12.99 17.25
CA SER A 129 -5.02 12.04 16.37
C SER A 129 -5.77 10.71 16.37
N GLN A 130 -5.97 10.12 15.19
CA GLN A 130 -6.65 8.84 15.03
C GLN A 130 -5.73 7.84 14.34
N LEU A 131 -5.69 6.61 14.84
CA LEU A 131 -4.93 5.54 14.22
C LEU A 131 -5.88 4.68 13.38
N ALA A 132 -5.56 4.52 12.10
CA ALA A 132 -6.14 3.49 11.25
C ALA A 132 -5.20 2.28 11.28
N GLU A 133 -5.65 1.20 11.89
CA GLU A 133 -4.93 -0.07 11.91
C GLU A 133 -5.25 -0.88 10.66
N ASP A 134 -4.42 -1.89 10.38
CA ASP A 134 -4.61 -2.84 9.28
C ASP A 134 -4.78 -2.18 7.90
N VAL A 135 -4.06 -1.08 7.65
CA VAL A 135 -3.99 -0.47 6.32
C VAL A 135 -3.17 -1.38 5.42
N GLU A 136 -3.83 -2.00 4.45
CA GLU A 136 -3.18 -2.92 3.54
C GLU A 136 -2.55 -2.20 2.35
N PHE A 137 -1.27 -2.46 2.14
CA PHE A 137 -0.54 -2.10 0.94
C PHE A 137 -0.17 -3.37 0.17
N VAL A 138 -0.35 -3.35 -1.14
CA VAL A 138 -0.05 -4.46 -2.04
C VAL A 138 1.05 -4.03 -3.00
N TYR A 139 2.03 -4.91 -3.20
CA TYR A 139 3.07 -4.73 -4.19
C TYR A 139 2.63 -5.30 -5.54
N GLU A 140 2.48 -4.42 -6.52
CA GLU A 140 1.99 -4.75 -7.85
C GLU A 140 2.72 -3.93 -8.90
N GLU A 141 3.13 -4.57 -10.00
CA GLU A 141 3.81 -3.89 -11.12
C GLU A 141 5.08 -3.11 -10.71
N GLY A 142 5.77 -3.55 -9.67
CA GLY A 142 6.98 -2.89 -9.18
C GLY A 142 6.73 -1.74 -8.20
N HIS A 143 5.48 -1.49 -7.81
CA HIS A 143 5.09 -0.39 -6.95
C HIS A 143 4.26 -0.86 -5.76
N TRP A 144 4.49 -0.24 -4.60
CA TRP A 144 3.56 -0.33 -3.48
C TRP A 144 2.32 0.54 -3.75
N LYS A 145 1.16 -0.09 -3.64
CA LYS A 145 -0.16 0.51 -3.82
C LYS A 145 -1.00 0.28 -2.57
N ILE A 146 -1.91 1.19 -2.26
CA ILE A 146 -2.97 0.98 -1.28
C ILE A 146 -3.94 -0.07 -1.84
N SER A 147 -4.36 -1.03 -1.03
CA SER A 147 -5.29 -2.06 -1.49
C SER A 147 -6.64 -1.46 -1.87
N GLN A 148 -7.28 -2.03 -2.89
CA GLN A 148 -8.60 -1.58 -3.34
C GLN A 148 -9.64 -1.70 -2.21
N SER A 149 -9.58 -2.79 -1.44
CA SER A 149 -10.50 -3.03 -0.32
C SER A 149 -10.43 -1.93 0.73
N TRP A 150 -9.22 -1.50 1.09
CA TRP A 150 -9.03 -0.43 2.06
C TRP A 150 -9.38 0.94 1.49
N ALA A 151 -9.00 1.22 0.24
CA ALA A 151 -9.39 2.46 -0.44
C ALA A 151 -10.92 2.60 -0.49
N CYS A 152 -11.62 1.51 -0.82
CA CYS A 152 -13.08 1.48 -0.83
C CYS A 152 -13.70 1.61 0.56
N PHE A 153 -13.09 1.04 1.59
CA PHE A 153 -13.49 1.26 2.97
C PHE A 153 -13.41 2.75 3.34
N LEU A 154 -12.30 3.41 3.04
CA LEU A 154 -12.16 4.85 3.31
C LEU A 154 -13.21 5.67 2.58
N VAL A 155 -13.34 5.46 1.27
CA VAL A 155 -14.25 6.24 0.43
C VAL A 155 -15.71 6.05 0.86
N SER A 156 -16.12 4.83 1.19
CA SER A 156 -17.50 4.54 1.63
C SER A 156 -17.84 5.16 2.98
N ASN A 157 -16.85 5.42 3.84
CA ASN A 157 -17.05 6.05 5.15
C ASN A 157 -16.89 7.57 5.12
N THR A 158 -16.28 8.12 4.07
CA THR A 158 -15.94 9.56 3.97
C THR A 158 -16.82 10.28 2.96
N LEU A 159 -17.23 9.62 1.89
CA LEU A 159 -18.08 10.17 0.85
C LEU A 159 -19.53 9.69 0.99
N PRO A 160 -20.50 10.51 0.58
CA PRO A 160 -21.87 10.03 0.44
C PRO A 160 -21.95 8.92 -0.63
N PRO A 161 -22.92 8.00 -0.53
CA PRO A 161 -22.99 6.80 -1.37
C PRO A 161 -23.07 7.10 -2.87
N GLU A 162 -23.59 8.27 -3.25
CA GLU A 162 -23.67 8.70 -4.66
C GLU A 162 -22.32 9.06 -5.28
N GLN A 163 -21.28 9.27 -4.47
CA GLN A 163 -19.92 9.62 -4.89
C GLN A 163 -18.94 8.45 -4.74
N VAL A 164 -19.43 7.27 -4.34
CA VAL A 164 -18.61 6.07 -4.19
C VAL A 164 -18.33 5.46 -5.58
N PRO A 165 -17.06 5.21 -5.94
CA PRO A 165 -16.69 4.60 -7.22
C PRO A 165 -17.31 3.22 -7.47
N ASP A 166 -17.56 2.89 -8.73
CA ASP A 166 -18.07 1.55 -9.12
C ASP A 166 -17.12 0.40 -8.74
N MET A 167 -15.81 0.67 -8.68
CA MET A 167 -14.83 -0.32 -8.19
C MET A 167 -15.09 -0.71 -6.73
N CYS A 168 -15.78 0.13 -5.96
CA CYS A 168 -16.14 -0.10 -4.57
C CYS A 168 -17.54 -0.71 -4.40
N ASN A 169 -18.31 -0.80 -5.49
CA ASN A 169 -19.62 -1.46 -5.52
C ASN A 169 -19.51 -2.97 -5.77
N THR A 170 -18.32 -3.49 -6.10
CA THR A 170 -18.09 -4.92 -6.36
C THR A 170 -17.40 -5.58 -5.17
N GLY A 171 -18.20 -5.96 -4.17
CA GLY A 171 -17.77 -6.83 -3.08
C GLY A 171 -17.21 -6.09 -1.87
N ALA A 172 -18.11 -5.57 -1.04
CA ALA A 172 -17.81 -5.40 0.37
C ALA A 172 -17.27 -6.74 0.91
N PRO A 173 -16.07 -6.83 1.50
CA PRO A 173 -15.84 -7.88 2.46
C PRO A 173 -16.92 -7.66 3.52
N ALA A 174 -17.77 -8.65 3.71
CA ALA A 174 -18.66 -8.66 4.86
C ALA A 174 -17.75 -8.40 6.07
N ALA A 175 -17.95 -7.24 6.72
CA ALA A 175 -17.51 -7.10 8.10
C ALA A 175 -17.91 -8.42 8.79
N PRO A 176 -17.01 -9.07 9.55
CA PRO A 176 -17.45 -10.19 10.37
C PRO A 176 -18.65 -9.65 11.15
N ALA A 177 -19.83 -10.17 10.81
CA ALA A 177 -21.04 -9.79 11.48
C ALA A 177 -20.71 -9.96 12.96
N ALA A 178 -20.72 -8.85 13.69
CA ALA A 178 -20.80 -8.91 15.14
C ALA A 178 -21.81 -10.02 15.43
N PRO A 179 -21.44 -11.08 16.18
CA PRO A 179 -22.33 -12.20 16.40
C PRO A 179 -23.65 -11.59 16.84
N ALA A 180 -24.68 -11.83 16.03
CA ALA A 180 -26.00 -11.29 16.25
C ALA A 180 -26.33 -11.55 17.71
N GLU A 181 -26.36 -10.48 18.52
CA GLU A 181 -26.87 -10.57 19.88
C GLU A 181 -28.27 -11.16 19.72
N ALA A 182 -28.40 -12.41 20.18
CA ALA A 182 -29.64 -13.14 20.14
C ALA A 182 -30.72 -12.24 20.74
N PRO A 183 -31.90 -12.11 20.11
CA PRO A 183 -33.00 -11.37 20.69
C PRO A 183 -33.23 -11.88 22.10
N ALA A 184 -33.13 -10.97 23.08
CA ALA A 184 -33.41 -11.23 24.47
C ALA A 184 -34.69 -12.06 24.58
N GLU A 185 -34.57 -13.26 25.19
CA GLU A 185 -35.72 -14.08 25.54
C GLU A 185 -36.70 -13.22 26.35
N ALA A 186 -37.83 -12.87 25.73
CA ALA A 186 -38.96 -12.32 26.43
C ALA A 186 -39.42 -13.34 27.48
N PRO A 187 -39.64 -12.95 28.75
CA PRO A 187 -40.11 -13.88 29.77
C PRO A 187 -41.46 -14.47 29.36
N ALA A 188 -41.53 -15.81 29.33
CA ALA A 188 -42.75 -16.55 29.05
C ALA A 188 -43.89 -16.10 29.96
N GLU A 189 -44.94 -15.55 29.34
CA GLU A 189 -46.23 -15.28 29.96
C GLU A 189 -46.81 -16.60 30.48
N GLN A 190 -46.94 -16.68 31.81
CA GLN A 190 -47.44 -17.86 32.52
C GLN A 190 -48.93 -18.05 32.18
N ALA A 191 -49.25 -19.11 31.44
CA ALA A 191 -50.62 -19.56 31.24
C ALA A 191 -51.26 -19.97 32.59
N PRO A 192 -52.55 -19.65 32.84
CA PRO A 192 -53.20 -20.00 34.10
C PRO A 192 -53.43 -21.52 34.19
N PRO A 193 -53.36 -22.12 35.40
CA PRO A 193 -53.68 -23.53 35.55
C PRO A 193 -55.19 -23.76 35.37
N ALA A 194 -55.51 -24.68 34.46
CA ALA A 194 -56.83 -25.29 34.36
C ALA A 194 -57.13 -26.10 35.61
N ALA A 195 -58.24 -25.80 36.28
CA ALA A 195 -58.77 -26.61 37.37
C ALA A 195 -59.48 -27.85 36.84
N PRO A 196 -59.25 -29.04 37.40
CA PRO A 196 -60.23 -30.12 37.43
C PRO A 196 -60.84 -30.22 38.84
N GLY A 197 -62.16 -30.40 38.88
CA GLY A 197 -62.94 -30.39 40.11
C GLY A 197 -62.76 -31.63 41.01
N LEU A 198 -63.06 -31.40 42.30
CA LEU A 198 -63.94 -32.17 43.18
C LEU A 198 -64.17 -31.34 44.45
#